data_AF-A0A354GB68-F1
#
_entry.id   AF-A0A354GB68-F1
#
_cell.length_a   1.000
_cell.length_b   1.000
_cell.length_c   1.000
_cell.angle_alpha   90.00
_cell.angle_beta   90.00
_cell.angle_gamma   90.00
#
_symmetry.space_group_name_H-M   'P 1'
#
loop_
_entity.id
_entity.type
_entity.pdbx_description
1 polymer ?
#
loop_
_entity_poly.entity_id
_entity_poly.type
_entity_poly.pdbx_seq_one_letter_code
_entity_poly.pdbx_strand_id
1 'polypeptide(L)'
;MEKQKFEFIDKKRPAYDELNKLTETLDPQKPEQGLSKLEQLIKKDADYLETYLFIADFYVTMDEIDKWEQYIDKAYNKAIQMITEKSPDGLWPDVLSWNHEENRHIISALIEKALFFWMVEENDSAIKLLHQLLQSETEDQCGISFYLLAVLENMDYEVFHEKFDDEGDFNDSVYEWFDINSVKYNTYFT
;
A
#
# COMPACT_ATOMS: atom_id res chain seq x y z
N MET A 1 5.80 -29.38 -17.26
CA MET A 1 5.04 -28.20 -17.75
C MET A 1 5.20 -27.14 -16.69
N GLU A 2 5.86 -26.03 -17.00
CA GLU A 2 5.80 -24.86 -16.13
C GLU A 2 4.34 -24.38 -16.09
N LYS A 3 3.81 -24.16 -14.87
CA LYS A 3 2.50 -23.56 -14.70
C LYS A 3 2.61 -22.14 -15.26
N GLN A 4 1.71 -21.77 -16.17
CA GLN A 4 1.64 -20.39 -16.65
C GLN A 4 1.34 -19.48 -15.44
N LYS A 5 2.23 -18.51 -15.19
CA LYS A 5 2.02 -17.51 -14.15
C LYS A 5 0.81 -16.65 -14.49
N PHE A 6 -0.04 -16.38 -13.50
CA PHE A 6 -1.14 -15.44 -13.62
C PHE A 6 -0.66 -14.04 -13.22
N GLU A 7 -0.58 -13.15 -14.21
CA GLU A 7 -0.32 -11.73 -14.00
C GLU A 7 -1.64 -10.96 -13.93
N PHE A 8 -1.80 -10.17 -12.87
CA PHE A 8 -2.92 -9.26 -12.75
C PHE A 8 -2.53 -7.87 -13.27
N ILE A 9 -3.39 -7.31 -14.13
CA ILE A 9 -3.31 -5.93 -14.57
C ILE A 9 -4.70 -5.33 -14.46
N ASP A 10 -4.84 -4.22 -13.73
CA ASP A 10 -6.12 -3.51 -13.69
C ASP A 10 -6.42 -2.75 -14.99
N LYS A 11 -7.63 -2.23 -15.11
CA LYS A 11 -8.00 -1.31 -16.19
C LYS A 11 -7.67 0.13 -15.77
N LYS A 12 -7.42 1.00 -16.76
CA LYS A 12 -7.35 2.44 -16.51
C LYS A 12 -8.62 2.95 -15.83
N ARG A 13 -8.44 3.65 -14.71
CA ARG A 13 -9.51 4.13 -13.83
C ARG A 13 -9.97 5.55 -14.19
N PRO A 14 -11.27 5.79 -14.45
CA PRO A 14 -11.78 7.13 -14.80
C PRO A 14 -11.59 8.21 -13.74
N ALA A 15 -11.33 7.85 -12.47
CA ALA A 15 -11.04 8.81 -11.41
C ALA A 15 -9.57 9.23 -11.35
N TYR A 16 -8.65 8.50 -11.99
CA TYR A 16 -7.20 8.77 -11.94
C TYR A 16 -6.83 10.22 -12.30
N ASP A 17 -7.21 10.67 -13.49
CA ASP A 17 -6.86 12.02 -13.98
C ASP A 17 -7.54 13.13 -13.15
N GLU A 18 -8.67 12.84 -12.51
CA GLU A 18 -9.40 13.82 -11.71
C GLU A 18 -8.85 13.90 -10.28
N LEU A 19 -8.43 12.77 -9.70
CA LEU A 19 -7.74 12.75 -8.43
C LEU A 19 -6.40 13.50 -8.52
N ASN A 20 -5.59 13.23 -9.54
CA ASN A 20 -4.30 13.94 -9.73
C ASN A 20 -4.48 15.47 -9.81
N LYS A 21 -5.53 15.94 -10.48
CA LYS A 21 -5.84 17.39 -10.52
C LYS A 21 -6.38 17.89 -9.19
N LEU A 22 -7.12 17.06 -8.47
CA LEU A 22 -7.69 17.42 -7.18
C LEU A 22 -6.58 17.63 -6.15
N THR A 23 -5.60 16.71 -6.08
CA THR A 23 -4.52 16.73 -5.09
C THR A 23 -3.65 17.98 -5.17
N GLU A 24 -3.44 18.54 -6.37
CA GLU A 24 -2.79 19.84 -6.58
C GLU A 24 -3.53 21.02 -5.92
N THR A 25 -4.81 20.84 -5.58
CA THR A 25 -5.69 21.89 -5.03
C THR A 25 -6.19 21.59 -3.62
N LEU A 26 -5.84 20.43 -3.07
CA LEU A 26 -6.20 20.07 -1.71
C LEU A 26 -5.44 20.96 -0.73
N ASP A 27 -6.17 21.48 0.25
CA ASP A 27 -5.61 22.29 1.34
C ASP A 27 -5.72 21.47 2.62
N PRO A 28 -4.60 20.97 3.17
CA PRO A 28 -4.59 20.23 4.43
C PRO A 28 -5.23 20.99 5.59
N GLN A 29 -5.29 22.34 5.53
CA GLN A 29 -5.93 23.17 6.53
C GLN A 29 -7.46 23.27 6.36
N LYS A 30 -8.03 22.72 5.28
CA LYS A 30 -9.48 22.68 5.01
C LYS A 30 -9.95 21.25 4.68
N PRO A 31 -9.80 20.30 5.62
CA PRO A 31 -10.06 18.89 5.38
C PRO A 31 -11.48 18.62 4.90
N GLU A 32 -12.49 19.34 5.38
CA GLU A 32 -13.89 19.07 5.00
C GLU A 32 -14.17 19.32 3.51
N GLN A 33 -13.50 20.32 2.92
CA GLN A 33 -13.65 20.60 1.49
C GLN A 33 -12.96 19.54 0.63
N GLY A 34 -11.80 19.05 1.08
CA GLY A 34 -11.08 17.96 0.43
C GLY A 34 -11.88 16.67 0.45
N LEU A 35 -12.35 16.27 1.64
CA LEU A 35 -13.14 15.06 1.86
C LEU A 35 -14.40 15.03 0.98
N SER A 36 -15.17 16.13 0.93
CA SER A 36 -16.39 16.16 0.11
C SER A 36 -16.13 15.93 -1.39
N LYS A 37 -14.99 16.41 -1.91
CA LYS A 37 -14.60 16.19 -3.32
C LYS A 37 -14.11 14.75 -3.54
N LEU A 38 -13.33 14.21 -2.61
CA LEU A 38 -12.86 12.82 -2.67
C LEU A 38 -14.04 11.82 -2.58
N GLU A 39 -15.04 12.09 -1.75
CA GLU A 39 -16.27 11.28 -1.70
C GLU A 39 -17.05 11.32 -3.02
N GLN A 40 -17.01 12.43 -3.77
CA GLN A 40 -17.60 12.50 -5.11
C GLN A 40 -16.82 11.65 -6.11
N LEU A 41 -15.49 11.59 -6.00
CA LEU A 41 -14.66 10.70 -6.81
C LEU A 41 -14.96 9.23 -6.53
N ILE A 42 -15.16 8.84 -5.26
CA ILE A 42 -15.60 7.47 -4.92
C ILE A 42 -16.93 7.13 -5.58
N LYS A 43 -17.89 8.07 -5.62
CA LYS A 43 -19.18 7.85 -6.31
C LYS A 43 -19.02 7.66 -7.82
N LYS A 44 -17.98 8.27 -8.41
CA LYS A 44 -17.67 8.17 -9.83
C LYS A 44 -16.94 6.86 -10.18
N ASP A 45 -16.00 6.45 -9.35
CA ASP A 45 -15.21 5.23 -9.53
C ASP A 45 -14.84 4.63 -8.16
N ALA A 46 -15.75 3.80 -7.64
CA ALA A 46 -15.60 3.20 -6.31
C ALA A 46 -14.48 2.15 -6.22
N ASP A 47 -13.85 1.81 -7.33
CA ASP A 47 -12.79 0.80 -7.39
C ASP A 47 -11.42 1.44 -7.65
N TYR A 48 -11.34 2.78 -7.71
CA TYR A 48 -10.08 3.48 -7.72
C TYR A 48 -9.63 3.78 -6.28
N LEU A 49 -8.77 2.90 -5.78
CA LEU A 49 -8.48 2.77 -4.35
C LEU A 49 -7.68 3.93 -3.78
N GLU A 50 -6.89 4.61 -4.62
CA GLU A 50 -6.11 5.79 -4.24
C GLU A 50 -6.98 6.87 -3.60
N THR A 51 -8.22 7.03 -4.06
CA THR A 51 -9.16 8.01 -3.50
C THR A 51 -9.50 7.72 -2.04
N TYR A 52 -9.51 6.45 -1.64
CA TYR A 52 -9.73 6.04 -0.26
C TYR A 52 -8.51 6.36 0.62
N LEU A 53 -7.31 6.19 0.07
CA LEU A 53 -6.05 6.47 0.78
C LEU A 53 -5.92 7.98 1.06
N PHE A 54 -6.17 8.84 0.07
CA PHE A 54 -6.20 10.29 0.28
C PHE A 54 -7.24 10.73 1.32
N ILE A 55 -8.39 10.05 1.42
CA ILE A 55 -9.35 10.32 2.49
C ILE A 55 -8.78 9.89 3.85
N ALA A 56 -8.09 8.74 3.89
CA ALA A 56 -7.45 8.24 5.10
C ALA A 56 -6.40 9.24 5.62
N ASP A 57 -5.57 9.84 4.75
CA ASP A 57 -4.54 10.83 5.12
C ASP A 57 -5.13 12.09 5.78
N PHE A 58 -6.32 12.53 5.32
CA PHE A 58 -7.04 13.61 5.99
C PHE A 58 -7.45 13.23 7.41
N TYR A 59 -7.85 11.98 7.64
CA TYR A 59 -8.20 11.52 8.99
C TYR A 59 -6.99 11.37 9.91
N VAL A 60 -5.80 11.07 9.38
CA VAL A 60 -4.54 11.18 10.14
C VAL A 60 -4.33 12.63 10.60
N THR A 61 -4.48 13.60 9.68
CA THR A 61 -4.31 15.04 10.00
C THR A 61 -5.30 15.54 11.06
N MET A 62 -6.47 14.91 11.16
CA MET A 62 -7.52 15.25 12.14
C MET A 62 -7.46 14.43 13.43
N ASP A 63 -6.45 13.56 13.60
CA ASP A 63 -6.33 12.64 14.75
C ASP A 63 -7.56 11.71 14.90
N GLU A 64 -8.17 11.31 13.77
CA GLU A 64 -9.34 10.43 13.73
C GLU A 64 -8.96 9.02 13.26
N ILE A 65 -8.14 8.32 14.06
CA ILE A 65 -7.57 6.99 13.76
C ILE A 65 -8.65 5.97 13.36
N ASP A 66 -9.79 5.92 14.06
CA ASP A 66 -10.91 5.01 13.74
C ASP A 66 -11.43 5.19 12.30
N LYS A 67 -11.41 6.43 11.79
CA LYS A 67 -11.87 6.71 10.42
C LYS A 67 -10.77 6.43 9.41
N TRP A 68 -9.52 6.72 9.74
CA TRP A 68 -8.37 6.30 8.94
C TRP A 68 -8.40 4.78 8.72
N GLU A 69 -8.49 3.98 9.79
CA GLU A 69 -8.61 2.52 9.71
C GLU A 69 -9.77 2.09 8.81
N GLN A 70 -10.96 2.67 8.98
CA GLN A 70 -12.12 2.34 8.16
C GLN A 70 -11.90 2.54 6.65
N TYR A 71 -11.12 3.55 6.26
CA TYR A 71 -10.84 3.81 4.85
C TYR A 71 -9.72 2.91 4.31
N ILE A 72 -8.69 2.64 5.11
CA ILE A 72 -7.67 1.63 4.78
C ILE A 72 -8.31 0.25 4.60
N ASP A 73 -9.21 -0.15 5.49
CA ASP A 73 -9.94 -1.42 5.38
C ASP A 73 -10.83 -1.49 4.14
N LYS A 74 -11.51 -0.39 3.78
CA LYS A 74 -12.31 -0.34 2.55
C LYS A 74 -11.43 -0.51 1.32
N ALA A 75 -10.30 0.18 1.27
CA ALA A 75 -9.35 0.10 0.17
C ALA A 75 -8.79 -1.33 0.05
N TYR A 76 -8.31 -1.88 1.17
CA TYR A 76 -7.77 -3.24 1.26
C TYR A 76 -8.78 -4.31 0.82
N ASN A 77 -9.99 -4.29 1.37
CA ASN A 77 -11.02 -5.28 1.03
C ASN A 77 -11.37 -5.24 -0.46
N LYS A 78 -11.41 -4.06 -1.06
CA LYS A 78 -11.60 -3.90 -2.50
C LYS A 78 -10.39 -4.38 -3.30
N ALA A 79 -9.16 -4.10 -2.86
CA ALA A 79 -7.95 -4.62 -3.49
C ALA A 79 -8.00 -6.15 -3.56
N ILE A 80 -8.28 -6.82 -2.43
CA ILE A 80 -8.43 -8.28 -2.36
C ILE A 80 -9.54 -8.76 -3.29
N GLN A 81 -10.70 -8.13 -3.27
CA GLN A 81 -11.81 -8.50 -4.16
C GLN A 81 -11.38 -8.40 -5.64
N MET A 82 -10.75 -7.29 -6.03
CA MET A 82 -10.35 -7.03 -7.40
C MET A 82 -9.33 -8.06 -7.91
N ILE A 83 -8.31 -8.38 -7.12
CA ILE A 83 -7.27 -9.34 -7.54
C ILE A 83 -7.80 -10.78 -7.55
N THR A 84 -8.68 -11.14 -6.61
CA THR A 84 -9.20 -12.52 -6.52
C THR A 84 -10.33 -12.79 -7.51
N GLU A 85 -11.25 -11.85 -7.77
CA GLU A 85 -12.34 -12.04 -8.74
C GLU A 85 -11.84 -12.25 -10.17
N LYS A 86 -10.72 -11.62 -10.54
CA LYS A 86 -10.11 -11.80 -11.87
C LYS A 86 -9.17 -13.00 -11.95
N SER A 87 -8.88 -13.64 -10.82
CA SER A 87 -7.91 -14.72 -10.74
C SER A 87 -8.51 -16.09 -11.03
N PRO A 88 -7.78 -17.00 -11.70
CA PRO A 88 -8.12 -18.41 -11.73
C PRO A 88 -8.32 -18.94 -10.29
N ASP A 89 -9.49 -19.50 -10.01
CA ASP A 89 -9.86 -20.08 -8.72
C ASP A 89 -9.87 -19.13 -7.51
N GLY A 90 -9.90 -17.80 -7.72
CA GLY A 90 -9.92 -16.83 -6.62
C GLY A 90 -8.57 -16.63 -5.93
N LEU A 91 -7.47 -17.00 -6.60
CA LEU A 91 -6.13 -17.00 -6.02
C LEU A 91 -5.49 -15.61 -6.05
N TRP A 92 -4.50 -15.40 -5.19
CA TRP A 92 -3.61 -14.24 -5.31
C TRP A 92 -2.77 -14.34 -6.60
N PRO A 93 -2.52 -13.23 -7.31
CA PRO A 93 -1.75 -13.26 -8.57
C PRO A 93 -0.29 -13.68 -8.37
N ASP A 94 0.27 -14.40 -9.34
CA ASP A 94 1.71 -14.71 -9.34
C ASP A 94 2.56 -13.46 -9.65
N VAL A 95 1.97 -12.46 -10.32
CA VAL A 95 2.60 -11.18 -10.65
C VAL A 95 1.60 -10.04 -10.46
N LEU A 96 2.00 -9.05 -9.65
CA LEU A 96 1.30 -7.79 -9.41
C LEU A 96 2.34 -6.67 -9.45
N SER A 97 2.77 -6.31 -10.66
CA SER A 97 3.90 -5.39 -10.87
C SER A 97 3.50 -3.92 -10.70
N TRP A 98 4.34 -3.14 -10.01
CA TRP A 98 4.22 -1.68 -9.84
C TRP A 98 4.47 -0.89 -11.15
N ASN A 99 5.17 -1.50 -12.11
CA ASN A 99 5.42 -0.90 -13.42
C ASN A 99 4.14 -0.69 -14.23
N HIS A 100 3.09 -1.46 -13.96
CA HIS A 100 1.77 -1.19 -14.51
C HIS A 100 1.11 -0.09 -13.67
N GLU A 101 0.96 1.11 -14.23
CA GLU A 101 0.35 2.25 -13.54
C GLU A 101 -1.04 1.93 -13.01
N GLU A 102 -1.78 1.09 -13.74
CA GLU A 102 -3.10 0.60 -13.36
C GLU A 102 -3.09 -0.22 -12.06
N ASN A 103 -1.98 -0.85 -11.69
CA ASN A 103 -1.88 -1.66 -10.48
C ASN A 103 -1.49 -0.85 -9.25
N ARG A 104 -0.88 0.33 -9.41
CA ARG A 104 -0.26 1.08 -8.30
C ARG A 104 -1.24 1.32 -7.15
N HIS A 105 -2.46 1.77 -7.45
CA HIS A 105 -3.46 2.03 -6.40
C HIS A 105 -3.89 0.77 -5.62
N ILE A 106 -3.74 -0.42 -6.21
CA ILE A 106 -4.01 -1.70 -5.53
C ILE A 106 -2.84 -2.06 -4.63
N ILE A 107 -1.62 -1.93 -5.15
CA ILE A 107 -0.39 -2.18 -4.39
C ILE A 107 -0.31 -1.22 -3.20
N SER A 108 -0.54 0.08 -3.39
CA SER A 108 -0.60 1.08 -2.32
C SER A 108 -1.60 0.68 -1.24
N ALA A 109 -2.83 0.27 -1.61
CA ALA A 109 -3.84 -0.14 -0.62
C ALA A 109 -3.43 -1.40 0.19
N LEU A 110 -2.67 -2.31 -0.41
CA LEU A 110 -2.14 -3.49 0.27
C LEU A 110 -0.98 -3.12 1.21
N ILE A 111 -0.08 -2.22 0.77
CA ILE A 111 1.01 -1.68 1.59
C ILE A 111 0.45 -0.94 2.80
N GLU A 112 -0.46 0.01 2.59
CA GLU A 112 -1.08 0.79 3.67
C GLU A 112 -1.75 -0.10 4.72
N LYS A 113 -2.42 -1.18 4.31
CA LYS A 113 -2.99 -2.12 5.27
C LYS A 113 -1.93 -2.89 6.04
N ALA A 114 -0.83 -3.26 5.40
CA ALA A 114 0.28 -3.91 6.09
C ALA A 114 0.97 -2.97 7.09
N LEU A 115 1.16 -1.70 6.73
CA LEU A 115 1.70 -0.68 7.61
C LEU A 115 0.76 -0.43 8.79
N PHE A 116 -0.55 -0.38 8.55
CA PHE A 116 -1.55 -0.33 9.62
C PHE A 116 -1.37 -1.49 10.60
N PHE A 117 -1.30 -2.74 10.10
CA PHE A 117 -1.10 -3.91 10.97
C PHE A 117 0.18 -3.79 11.80
N TRP A 118 1.27 -3.31 11.21
CA TRP A 118 2.51 -3.10 11.92
C TRP A 118 2.39 -2.01 13.00
N MET A 119 1.76 -0.89 12.67
CA MET A 119 1.55 0.24 13.60
C MET A 119 0.70 -0.15 14.82
N VAL A 120 -0.24 -1.09 14.67
CA VAL A 120 -1.03 -1.64 15.78
C VAL A 120 -0.44 -2.90 16.42
N GLU A 121 0.84 -3.17 16.18
CA GLU A 121 1.61 -4.32 16.69
C GLU A 121 1.06 -5.70 16.27
N GLU A 122 0.22 -5.78 15.24
CA GLU A 122 -0.21 -7.03 14.59
C GLU A 122 0.86 -7.56 13.61
N ASN A 123 2.09 -7.76 14.13
CA ASN A 123 3.27 -8.07 13.33
C ASN A 123 3.13 -9.31 12.44
N ASP A 124 2.44 -10.36 12.93
CA ASP A 124 2.20 -11.57 12.14
C ASP A 124 1.35 -11.28 10.89
N SER A 125 0.34 -10.42 11.01
CA SER A 125 -0.53 -9.98 9.91
C SER A 125 0.26 -9.12 8.91
N ALA A 126 1.07 -8.19 9.42
CA ALA A 126 1.93 -7.34 8.60
C ALA A 126 2.94 -8.16 7.79
N ILE A 127 3.71 -9.06 8.46
CA ILE A 127 4.68 -9.95 7.82
C ILE A 127 4.02 -10.79 6.73
N LYS A 128 2.86 -11.39 7.03
CA LYS A 128 2.15 -12.23 6.07
C LYS A 128 1.77 -11.45 4.80
N LEU A 129 1.21 -10.25 4.96
CA LEU A 129 0.76 -9.44 3.83
C LEU A 129 1.95 -8.88 3.03
N LEU A 130 2.96 -8.32 3.70
CA LEU A 130 4.17 -7.79 3.04
C LEU A 130 4.91 -8.90 2.27
N HIS A 131 5.10 -10.06 2.89
CA HIS A 131 5.77 -11.18 2.22
C HIS A 131 4.97 -11.68 1.02
N GLN A 132 3.64 -11.81 1.14
CA GLN A 132 2.80 -12.21 0.01
C GLN A 132 2.84 -11.20 -1.14
N LEU A 133 2.85 -9.91 -0.82
CA LEU A 133 2.96 -8.83 -1.80
C LEU A 133 4.33 -8.83 -2.49
N LEU A 134 5.43 -8.95 -1.74
CA LEU A 134 6.80 -9.01 -2.26
C LEU A 134 7.01 -10.19 -3.22
N GLN A 135 6.37 -11.34 -2.95
CA GLN A 135 6.42 -12.49 -3.85
C GLN A 135 5.79 -12.22 -5.23
N SER A 136 4.90 -11.22 -5.33
CA SER A 136 4.16 -10.87 -6.55
C SER A 136 4.67 -9.59 -7.22
N GLU A 137 5.21 -8.66 -6.42
CA GLU A 137 5.89 -7.42 -6.83
C GLU A 137 7.41 -7.65 -6.69
N THR A 138 7.99 -8.42 -7.61
CA THR A 138 9.36 -8.94 -7.45
C THR A 138 10.46 -7.92 -7.71
N GLU A 139 10.11 -6.72 -8.19
CA GLU A 139 11.08 -5.65 -8.44
C GLU A 139 11.30 -4.78 -7.19
N ASP A 140 10.45 -4.93 -6.16
CA ASP A 140 10.46 -4.23 -4.90
C ASP A 140 10.56 -2.70 -5.04
N GLN A 141 9.89 -2.14 -6.04
CA GLN A 141 10.01 -0.71 -6.37
C GLN A 141 9.42 0.21 -5.28
N CYS A 142 8.58 -0.34 -4.41
CA CYS A 142 7.91 0.37 -3.33
C CYS A 142 8.59 0.16 -1.96
N GLY A 143 9.75 -0.51 -1.92
CA GLY A 143 10.45 -0.81 -0.66
C GLY A 143 9.66 -1.70 0.30
N ILE A 144 8.86 -2.63 -0.22
CA ILE A 144 8.12 -3.64 0.56
C ILE A 144 9.11 -4.46 1.40
N SER A 145 10.29 -4.75 0.86
CA SER A 145 11.32 -5.50 1.59
C SER A 145 11.85 -4.74 2.82
N PHE A 146 11.93 -3.40 2.77
CA PHE A 146 12.38 -2.58 3.89
C PHE A 146 11.38 -2.63 5.04
N TYR A 147 10.09 -2.48 4.75
CA TYR A 147 9.03 -2.65 5.73
C TYR A 147 9.02 -4.06 6.30
N LEU A 148 9.10 -5.09 5.45
CA LEU A 148 9.12 -6.48 5.90
C LEU A 148 10.30 -6.76 6.86
N LEU A 149 11.50 -6.29 6.52
CA LEU A 149 12.67 -6.43 7.37
C LEU A 149 12.51 -5.70 8.71
N ALA A 150 11.87 -4.53 8.71
CA ALA A 150 11.67 -3.74 9.92
C ALA A 150 10.78 -4.48 10.91
N VAL A 151 9.67 -5.05 10.43
CA VAL A 151 8.78 -5.87 11.26
C VAL A 151 9.50 -7.13 11.76
N LEU A 152 10.29 -7.79 10.90
CA LEU A 152 11.07 -8.99 11.28
C LEU A 152 12.15 -8.71 12.36
N GLU A 153 12.74 -7.52 12.35
CA GLU A 153 13.68 -7.05 13.39
C GLU A 153 12.96 -6.53 14.65
N ASN A 154 11.62 -6.58 14.70
CA ASN A 154 10.79 -5.95 15.74
C ASN A 154 11.11 -4.46 15.91
N MET A 155 11.39 -3.77 14.81
CA MET A 155 11.50 -2.32 14.81
C MET A 155 10.08 -1.75 14.93
N ASP A 156 9.93 -0.76 15.82
CA ASP A 156 8.69 0.00 15.94
C ASP A 156 8.46 0.86 14.68
N TYR A 157 7.18 1.05 14.32
CA TYR A 157 6.80 1.79 13.11
C TYR A 157 7.32 3.24 13.13
N GLU A 158 7.13 3.95 14.25
CA GLU A 158 7.58 5.34 14.38
C GLU A 158 9.11 5.41 14.36
N VAL A 159 9.79 4.47 15.02
CA VAL A 159 11.27 4.40 14.98
C VAL A 159 11.80 4.18 13.57
N PHE A 160 11.13 3.35 12.76
CA PHE A 160 11.51 3.15 11.37
C PHE A 160 11.29 4.43 10.55
N HIS A 161 10.13 5.05 10.69
CA HIS A 161 9.79 6.29 9.97
C HIS A 161 10.76 7.42 10.34
N GLU A 162 11.00 7.68 11.62
CA GLU A 162 11.97 8.69 12.08
C GLU A 162 13.40 8.46 11.55
N LYS A 163 13.76 7.19 11.33
CA LYS A 163 15.12 6.82 10.93
C LYS A 163 15.33 6.84 9.43
N PHE A 164 14.33 6.42 8.66
CA PHE A 164 14.49 6.11 7.24
C PHE A 164 13.64 6.97 6.31
N ASP A 165 12.60 7.66 6.81
CA ASP A 165 11.79 8.57 6.01
C ASP A 165 12.49 9.93 5.82
N ASP A 166 12.41 10.46 4.62
CA ASP A 166 12.88 11.77 4.21
C ASP A 166 11.83 12.41 3.29
N GLU A 167 10.90 13.15 3.91
CA GLU A 167 9.79 13.84 3.22
C GLU A 167 8.90 12.89 2.37
N GLY A 168 8.71 11.65 2.83
CA GLY A 168 7.91 10.62 2.15
C GLY A 168 8.69 9.72 1.18
N ASP A 169 10.01 9.92 1.04
CA ASP A 169 10.91 8.99 0.36
C ASP A 169 11.85 8.31 1.38
N PHE A 170 12.47 7.18 1.01
CA PHE A 170 13.50 6.59 1.86
C PHE A 170 14.85 7.29 1.70
N ASN A 171 15.50 7.61 2.82
CA ASN A 171 16.89 8.05 2.80
C ASN A 171 17.87 6.89 2.49
N ASP A 172 19.07 7.24 2.02
CA ASP A 172 20.10 6.28 1.60
C ASP A 172 20.48 5.25 2.68
N SER A 173 20.26 5.57 3.96
CA SER A 173 20.66 4.68 5.07
C SER A 173 19.79 3.42 5.17
N VAL A 174 18.58 3.42 4.58
CA VAL A 174 17.71 2.24 4.56
C VAL A 174 18.36 1.09 3.79
N TYR A 175 19.06 1.40 2.69
CA TYR A 175 19.69 0.40 1.83
C TYR A 175 20.86 -0.28 2.54
N GLU A 176 21.75 0.49 3.17
CA GLU A 176 22.86 -0.07 3.95
C GLU A 176 22.34 -0.92 5.12
N TRP A 177 21.32 -0.44 5.82
CA TRP A 177 20.69 -1.20 6.90
C TRP A 177 20.07 -2.51 6.38
N PHE A 178 19.40 -2.49 5.23
CA PHE A 178 18.79 -3.66 4.62
C PHE A 178 19.84 -4.71 4.22
N ASP A 179 20.90 -4.29 3.52
CA ASP A 179 21.98 -5.19 3.07
C ASP A 179 22.63 -5.94 4.24
N ILE A 180 22.79 -5.27 5.39
CA ILE A 180 23.39 -5.85 6.59
C ILE A 180 22.44 -6.84 7.29
N ASN A 181 21.15 -6.50 7.41
CA ASN A 181 20.24 -7.22 8.29
C ASN A 181 19.38 -8.28 7.57
N SER A 182 19.10 -8.12 6.28
CA SER A 182 18.29 -9.04 5.48
C SER A 182 18.85 -10.47 5.45
N VAL A 183 20.17 -10.63 5.57
CA VAL A 183 20.86 -11.93 5.58
C VAL A 183 20.31 -12.88 6.66
N LYS A 184 19.85 -12.36 7.80
CA LYS A 184 19.25 -13.17 8.88
C LYS A 184 17.93 -13.82 8.48
N TYR A 185 17.24 -13.22 7.51
CA TYR A 185 15.89 -13.58 7.08
C TYR A 185 15.84 -13.95 5.59
N ASN A 186 16.94 -14.49 5.05
CA ASN A 186 17.09 -14.80 3.63
C ASN A 186 15.90 -15.58 3.03
N THR A 187 15.22 -16.42 3.83
CA THR A 187 14.02 -17.17 3.39
C THR A 187 12.82 -16.30 2.98
N TYR A 188 12.79 -15.03 3.39
CA TYR A 188 11.73 -14.07 3.03
C TYR A 188 12.06 -13.24 1.79
N PHE A 189 13.33 -13.23 1.35
CA PHE A 189 13.84 -12.34 0.31
C PHE A 189 14.40 -13.12 -0.91
N THR A 190 14.13 -14.42 -1.00
CA THR A 190 14.61 -15.33 -2.07
C THR A 190 13.50 -15.88 -2.94
#